data_AF-A0A7R9BBQ5-F1
#
_entry.id   AF-A0A7R9BBQ5-F1
#
_cell.length_a   1.000
_cell.length_b   1.000
_cell.length_c   1.000
_cell.angle_alpha   90.00
_cell.angle_beta   90.00
_cell.angle_gamma   90.00
#
_symmetry.space_group_name_H-M   'P 1'
#
loop_
_entity.id
_entity.type
_entity.pdbx_description
1 polymer ?
#
loop_
_entity_poly.entity_id
_entity_poly.type
_entity_poly.pdbx_seq_one_letter_code
_entity_poly.pdbx_strand_id
1 'polypeptide(L)'
;VAPGTVPVIRSPRGNAAEMVAEKLDKKLRENLRDTRNSLFLMDATQTGHFSFQRPLLIVLDRNVDMATPLHHTWTYQALAHDVLDLTLNRVVVEESAGRSAAGGTKAKTRACDLDSRDKFWVSHKGSPFPIVAEAIQEELEHYKNSEEEVKKLKASMVSLGVRCQTSMLAAGVQSSVPAKIYLITKPFLHL
;
A
#
# COMPACT_ATOMS: atom_id res chain seq x y z
N VAL A 1 -12.09 3.40 -11.54
CA VAL A 1 -12.76 4.10 -12.66
C VAL A 1 -13.54 5.24 -12.06
N ALA A 2 -13.29 6.47 -12.49
CA ALA A 2 -14.11 7.60 -12.03
C ALA A 2 -15.58 7.30 -12.41
N PRO A 3 -16.53 7.41 -11.48
CA PRO A 3 -17.93 7.25 -11.80
C PRO A 3 -18.31 8.31 -12.86
N GLY A 4 -19.03 7.93 -13.92
CA GLY A 4 -19.51 8.89 -14.92
C GLY A 4 -18.99 8.73 -16.35
N THR A 5 -17.79 8.18 -16.59
CA THR A 5 -17.20 8.16 -17.94
C THR A 5 -17.08 6.76 -18.55
N VAL A 6 -17.53 6.60 -19.80
CA VAL A 6 -17.41 5.34 -20.56
C VAL A 6 -16.06 5.30 -21.30
N PRO A 7 -15.16 4.34 -20.98
CA PRO A 7 -13.87 4.25 -21.63
C PRO A 7 -13.96 3.68 -23.06
N VAL A 8 -12.95 3.97 -23.88
CA VAL A 8 -12.72 3.25 -25.14
C VAL A 8 -11.97 1.96 -24.80
N ILE A 9 -12.49 0.80 -25.20
CA ILE A 9 -11.86 -0.50 -24.94
C ILE A 9 -10.97 -0.90 -26.12
N ARG A 10 -9.75 -1.37 -25.83
CA ARG A 10 -8.80 -1.94 -26.80
C ARG A 10 -8.20 -3.24 -26.28
N SER A 11 -7.95 -4.19 -27.18
CA SER A 11 -7.29 -5.46 -26.89
C SER A 11 -6.55 -5.99 -28.13
N PRO A 12 -5.50 -6.82 -27.97
CA PRO A 12 -4.94 -7.62 -29.05
C PRO A 12 -6.00 -8.56 -29.63
N ARG A 13 -5.95 -8.81 -30.95
CA ARG A 13 -6.88 -9.70 -31.65
C ARG A 13 -6.44 -11.16 -31.56
N GLY A 14 -7.40 -12.08 -31.63
CA GLY A 14 -7.19 -13.53 -31.68
C GLY A 14 -6.89 -14.19 -30.33
N ASN A 15 -7.01 -13.44 -29.23
CA ASN A 15 -6.60 -13.87 -27.89
C ASN A 15 -7.75 -13.83 -26.88
N ALA A 16 -7.54 -14.35 -25.66
CA ALA A 16 -8.55 -14.33 -24.60
C ALA A 16 -8.92 -12.90 -24.17
N ALA A 17 -7.96 -11.99 -24.23
CA ALA A 17 -8.18 -10.56 -24.04
C ALA A 17 -9.27 -9.98 -24.95
N GLU A 18 -9.38 -10.43 -26.21
CA GLU A 18 -10.43 -9.98 -27.14
C GLU A 18 -11.81 -10.44 -26.68
N MET A 19 -11.96 -11.72 -26.33
CA MET A 19 -13.23 -12.26 -25.82
C MET A 19 -13.71 -11.55 -24.56
N VAL A 20 -12.78 -11.22 -23.65
CA VAL A 20 -13.08 -10.46 -22.43
C VAL A 20 -13.47 -9.02 -22.77
N ALA A 21 -12.75 -8.37 -23.69
CA ALA A 21 -13.03 -7.00 -24.12
C ALA A 21 -14.40 -6.88 -24.80
N GLU A 22 -14.76 -7.79 -25.70
CA GLU A 22 -16.08 -7.82 -26.36
C GLU A 22 -17.21 -8.04 -25.37
N LYS A 23 -17.05 -9.00 -24.44
CA LYS A 23 -18.04 -9.28 -23.40
C LYS A 23 -18.22 -8.08 -22.47
N LEU A 24 -17.14 -7.38 -22.14
CA LEU A 24 -17.16 -6.17 -21.33
C LEU A 24 -17.84 -5.01 -22.07
N ASP A 25 -17.52 -4.78 -23.35
CA ASP A 25 -18.13 -3.74 -24.18
C ASP A 25 -19.66 -3.95 -24.29
N LYS A 26 -20.07 -5.19 -24.56
CA LYS A 26 -21.49 -5.56 -24.56
C LYS A 26 -22.14 -5.27 -23.21
N LYS A 27 -21.51 -5.69 -22.11
CA LYS A 27 -22.05 -5.47 -20.76
C LYS A 27 -22.13 -4.00 -20.39
N LEU A 28 -21.17 -3.17 -20.81
CA LEU A 28 -21.23 -1.72 -20.61
C LEU A 28 -22.37 -1.10 -21.42
N ARG A 29 -22.54 -1.47 -22.70
CA ARG A 29 -23.63 -0.96 -23.54
C ARG A 29 -25.01 -1.32 -22.99
N GLU A 30 -25.17 -2.55 -22.49
CA GLU A 30 -26.42 -2.99 -21.85
C GLU A 30 -26.71 -2.17 -20.58
N ASN A 31 -25.73 -2.02 -19.69
CA ASN A 31 -25.91 -1.22 -18.47
C ASN A 31 -26.18 0.26 -18.73
N LEU A 32 -25.65 0.82 -19.83
CA LEU A 32 -25.91 2.21 -20.23
C LEU A 32 -27.30 2.42 -20.82
N ARG A 33 -27.91 1.37 -21.40
CA ARG A 33 -29.28 1.42 -21.96
C ARG A 33 -30.34 1.41 -20.87
N ASP A 34 -30.08 0.76 -19.74
CA ASP A 34 -30.96 0.80 -18.58
C ASP A 34 -30.85 2.13 -17.84
N THR A 35 -31.70 3.10 -18.21
CA THR A 35 -31.75 4.45 -17.61
C THR A 35 -31.97 4.43 -16.08
N ARG A 36 -32.49 3.33 -15.52
CA ARG A 36 -32.64 3.13 -14.07
C ARG A 36 -31.32 2.82 -13.34
N ASN A 37 -30.24 2.52 -14.07
CA ASN A 37 -28.93 2.13 -13.54
C ASN A 37 -27.82 3.15 -13.88
N SER A 38 -28.20 4.40 -14.15
CA SER A 38 -27.39 5.49 -14.73
C SER A 38 -26.32 6.08 -13.81
N LEU A 39 -25.44 5.25 -13.23
CA LEU A 39 -24.21 5.71 -12.56
C LEU A 39 -23.25 6.45 -13.52
N PHE A 40 -23.48 6.33 -14.83
CA PHE A 40 -22.69 6.99 -15.89
C PHE A 40 -23.35 8.24 -16.49
N LEU A 41 -24.64 8.49 -16.23
CA LEU A 41 -25.38 9.59 -16.89
C LEU A 41 -25.62 10.79 -15.97
N MET A 42 -25.68 10.60 -14.65
CA MET A 42 -26.03 11.67 -13.71
C MET A 42 -25.03 12.83 -13.66
N ASP A 43 -23.75 12.60 -13.98
CA ASP A 43 -22.74 13.68 -14.00
C ASP A 43 -22.66 14.39 -15.36
N ALA A 44 -22.96 13.69 -16.46
CA ALA A 44 -22.93 14.27 -17.80
C ALA A 44 -23.94 15.42 -18.00
N THR A 45 -25.04 15.42 -17.24
CA THR A 45 -26.12 16.41 -17.36
C THR A 45 -26.01 17.60 -16.40
N GLN A 46 -25.21 17.51 -15.33
CA GLN A 46 -25.13 18.59 -14.33
C GLN A 46 -23.88 19.47 -14.44
N THR A 47 -22.82 19.01 -15.11
CA THR A 47 -21.56 19.76 -15.12
C THR A 47 -21.12 20.24 -16.51
N GLY A 48 -21.79 19.89 -17.61
CA GLY A 48 -21.36 20.31 -18.96
C GLY A 48 -19.94 19.85 -19.32
N HIS A 49 -19.34 18.95 -18.53
CA HIS A 49 -18.03 18.39 -18.75
C HIS A 49 -18.16 17.23 -19.75
N PHE A 50 -18.34 17.57 -21.03
CA PHE A 50 -17.80 16.70 -22.07
C PHE A 50 -16.28 16.68 -21.88
N SER A 51 -15.78 15.75 -21.08
CA SER A 51 -14.34 15.51 -21.00
C SER A 51 -13.90 15.09 -22.40
N PHE A 52 -13.22 15.98 -23.13
CA PHE A 52 -12.57 15.66 -24.41
C PHE A 52 -11.54 14.51 -24.27
N GLN A 53 -11.20 14.15 -23.03
CA GLN A 53 -10.41 13.00 -22.66
C GLN A 53 -11.32 11.81 -22.32
N ARG A 54 -11.64 10.97 -23.32
CA ARG A 54 -12.22 9.65 -23.05
C ARG A 54 -11.12 8.72 -22.52
N PRO A 55 -11.27 8.10 -21.33
CA PRO A 55 -10.31 7.15 -20.82
C PRO A 55 -10.14 5.95 -21.76
N LEU A 56 -8.93 5.42 -21.87
CA LEU A 56 -8.63 4.21 -22.62
C LEU A 56 -8.52 3.03 -21.64
N LEU A 57 -9.28 1.98 -21.88
CA LEU A 57 -9.17 0.70 -21.18
C LEU A 57 -8.49 -0.32 -22.09
N ILE A 58 -7.28 -0.75 -21.74
CA ILE A 58 -6.54 -1.77 -22.48
C ILE A 58 -6.66 -3.10 -21.74
N VAL A 59 -7.16 -4.13 -22.42
CA VAL A 59 -7.19 -5.51 -21.93
C VAL A 59 -6.05 -6.28 -22.58
N LEU A 60 -5.17 -6.85 -21.77
CA LEU A 60 -3.99 -7.59 -22.20
C LEU A 60 -3.99 -8.98 -21.57
N ASP A 61 -3.48 -9.95 -22.33
CA ASP A 61 -3.15 -11.27 -21.79
C ASP A 61 -1.72 -11.28 -21.27
N ARG A 62 -1.46 -12.09 -20.25
CA ARG A 62 -0.12 -12.20 -19.63
C ARG A 62 0.94 -12.77 -20.58
N ASN A 63 0.54 -13.40 -21.67
CA ASN A 63 1.47 -13.88 -22.71
C ASN A 63 2.23 -12.75 -23.43
N VAL A 64 1.77 -11.50 -23.32
CA VAL A 64 2.49 -10.34 -23.89
C VAL A 64 3.84 -10.11 -23.21
N ASP A 65 3.96 -10.48 -21.93
CA ASP A 65 5.18 -10.36 -21.14
C ASP A 65 5.19 -11.37 -19.99
N MET A 66 5.84 -12.51 -20.24
CA MET A 66 6.06 -13.54 -19.23
C MET A 66 7.36 -13.33 -18.44
N ALA A 67 8.24 -12.44 -18.88
CA ALA A 67 9.54 -12.22 -18.24
C ALA A 67 9.39 -11.35 -16.99
N THR A 68 8.61 -10.27 -17.06
CA THR A 68 8.44 -9.33 -15.95
C THR A 68 7.91 -9.98 -14.67
N PRO A 69 6.91 -10.88 -14.69
CA PRO A 69 6.45 -11.58 -13.47
C PRO A 69 7.49 -12.51 -12.83
N LEU A 70 8.50 -12.95 -13.60
CA LEU A 70 9.57 -13.83 -13.12
C LEU A 70 10.82 -13.05 -12.70
N HIS A 71 10.90 -11.76 -13.04
CA HIS A 71 12.04 -10.92 -12.72
C HIS A 71 11.94 -10.45 -11.27
N HIS A 72 12.84 -10.94 -10.41
CA HIS A 72 12.92 -10.46 -9.04
C HIS A 72 13.43 -9.01 -9.02
N THR A 73 12.56 -8.09 -8.61
CA THR A 73 12.92 -6.66 -8.54
C THR A 73 13.27 -6.26 -7.12
N TRP A 74 14.28 -5.41 -6.96
CA TRP A 74 14.75 -4.94 -5.66
C TRP A 74 14.04 -3.66 -5.18
N THR A 75 12.77 -3.51 -5.56
CA THR A 75 11.93 -2.43 -5.03
C THR A 75 11.29 -2.86 -3.71
N TYR A 76 10.98 -1.89 -2.85
CA TYR A 76 10.40 -2.18 -1.54
C TYR A 76 9.11 -2.99 -1.63
N GLN A 77 8.22 -2.66 -2.57
CA GLN A 77 6.97 -3.40 -2.77
C GLN A 77 7.19 -4.83 -3.25
N ALA A 78 8.13 -5.05 -4.18
CA ALA A 78 8.40 -6.37 -4.71
C ALA A 78 9.04 -7.27 -3.65
N LEU A 79 10.01 -6.78 -2.88
CA LEU A 79 10.61 -7.55 -1.80
C LEU A 79 9.62 -7.86 -0.68
N ALA A 80 8.74 -6.91 -0.33
CA ALA A 80 7.66 -7.18 0.62
C ALA A 80 6.72 -8.29 0.13
N HIS A 81 6.42 -8.34 -1.17
CA HIS A 81 5.61 -9.39 -1.77
C HIS A 81 6.33 -10.74 -1.82
N ASP A 82 7.57 -10.76 -2.30
CA ASP A 82 8.29 -12.00 -2.61
C ASP A 82 8.89 -12.66 -1.37
N VAL A 83 9.28 -11.89 -0.35
CA VAL A 83 10.01 -12.39 0.82
C VAL A 83 9.12 -12.50 2.07
N LEU A 84 8.07 -11.68 2.18
CA LEU A 84 7.23 -11.58 3.39
C LEU A 84 5.77 -12.01 3.19
N ASP A 85 5.45 -12.71 2.11
CA ASP A 85 4.11 -13.25 1.84
C ASP A 85 3.00 -12.19 1.95
N LEU A 86 3.19 -11.05 1.29
CA LEU A 86 2.19 -9.97 1.27
C LEU A 86 0.88 -10.47 0.66
N THR A 87 -0.17 -10.56 1.47
CA THR A 87 -1.52 -10.96 1.03
C THR A 87 -2.54 -9.94 1.46
N LEU A 88 -3.42 -9.51 0.55
CA LEU A 88 -4.45 -8.50 0.83
C LEU A 88 -3.90 -7.21 1.49
N ASN A 89 -2.73 -6.75 1.03
CA ASN A 89 -2.00 -5.62 1.62
C ASN A 89 -1.65 -5.81 3.12
N ARG A 90 -1.46 -7.06 3.57
CA ARG A 90 -1.06 -7.39 4.94
C ARG A 90 0.14 -8.31 4.94
N VAL A 91 1.07 -8.02 5.85
CA VAL A 91 2.25 -8.84 6.14
C VAL A 91 2.15 -9.36 7.56
N VAL A 92 2.54 -10.61 7.79
CA VAL A 92 2.69 -11.16 9.14
C VAL A 92 4.18 -11.33 9.44
N VAL A 93 4.65 -10.57 10.41
CA VAL A 93 6.05 -10.52 10.81
C VAL A 93 6.20 -11.24 12.12
N GLU A 94 7.08 -12.24 12.16
CA GLU A 94 7.46 -12.84 13.43
C GLU A 94 8.32 -11.85 14.22
N GLU A 95 7.95 -11.44 15.42
CA GLU A 95 8.79 -10.67 16.32
C GLU A 95 9.63 -11.68 17.13
N SER A 96 10.96 -11.68 16.96
CA SER A 96 11.81 -12.50 17.83
C SER A 96 11.68 -11.97 19.26
N ALA A 97 11.02 -12.76 20.11
CA ALA A 97 10.95 -12.45 21.53
C ALA A 97 12.37 -12.51 22.07
N GLY A 98 12.89 -11.36 22.52
CA GLY A 98 14.09 -11.32 23.33
C GLY A 98 13.99 -12.37 24.44
N ARG A 99 15.04 -13.18 24.61
CA ARG A 99 15.17 -14.29 25.56
C ARG A 99 14.37 -14.01 26.83
N SER A 100 13.19 -14.59 26.92
CA SER A 100 12.40 -14.55 28.15
C SER A 100 13.06 -15.51 29.13
N ALA A 101 13.30 -15.07 30.37
CA ALA A 101 13.94 -15.85 31.43
C ALA A 101 13.15 -17.10 31.87
N ALA A 102 12.08 -17.46 31.16
CA ALA A 102 11.22 -18.61 31.43
C ALA A 102 10.98 -19.41 30.14
N GLY A 103 11.98 -20.20 29.73
CA GLY A 103 11.87 -21.53 29.09
C GLY A 103 10.90 -21.82 27.93
N GLY A 104 10.22 -20.84 27.33
CA GLY A 104 9.22 -21.08 26.28
C GLY A 104 9.35 -20.08 25.14
N THR A 105 9.92 -20.52 24.02
CA THR A 105 10.01 -19.76 22.77
C THR A 105 8.65 -19.77 22.06
N LYS A 106 7.76 -18.83 22.38
CA LYS A 106 6.64 -18.50 21.50
C LYS A 106 7.00 -17.24 20.72
N ALA A 107 7.32 -17.41 19.43
CA ALA A 107 7.48 -16.30 18.50
C ALA A 107 6.18 -15.49 18.50
N LYS A 108 6.28 -14.18 18.74
CA LYS A 108 5.11 -13.30 18.77
C LYS A 108 4.92 -12.75 17.37
N THR A 109 3.92 -13.22 16.64
CA THR A 109 3.65 -12.70 15.30
C THR A 109 2.86 -11.38 15.39
N ARG A 110 3.18 -10.44 14.48
CA ARG A 110 2.46 -9.18 14.32
C ARG A 110 1.99 -9.02 12.88
N ALA A 111 0.71 -8.74 12.72
CA ALA A 111 0.15 -8.36 11.43
C ALA A 111 0.33 -6.86 11.21
N CYS A 112 0.81 -6.49 10.02
CA CYS A 112 1.07 -5.12 9.58
C CYS A 112 0.30 -4.88 8.27
N ASP A 113 -0.57 -3.89 8.24
CA ASP A 113 -1.31 -3.50 7.04
C ASP A 113 -0.49 -2.44 6.25
N LEU A 114 -0.23 -2.72 4.97
CA LEU A 114 0.51 -1.87 4.02
C LEU A 114 -0.46 -1.21 3.03
N ASP A 115 -1.18 -0.18 3.48
CA ASP A 115 -2.21 0.49 2.70
C ASP A 115 -1.91 1.98 2.46
N SER A 116 -2.87 2.69 1.87
CA SER A 116 -2.74 4.12 1.57
C SER A 116 -2.72 5.03 2.80
N ARG A 117 -2.94 4.51 4.01
CA ARG A 117 -2.86 5.26 5.27
C ARG A 117 -1.43 5.33 5.79
N ASP A 118 -0.57 4.35 5.45
CA ASP A 118 0.86 4.41 5.74
C ASP A 118 1.57 5.34 4.74
N LYS A 119 1.85 6.57 5.19
CA LYS A 119 2.52 7.60 4.37
C LYS A 119 3.89 7.14 3.87
N PHE A 120 4.64 6.41 4.69
CA PHE A 120 5.96 5.91 4.30
C PHE A 120 5.82 4.89 3.17
N TRP A 121 4.87 3.96 3.29
CA TRP A 121 4.57 2.98 2.24
C TRP A 121 4.18 3.68 0.94
N VAL A 122 3.26 4.63 0.98
CA VAL A 122 2.83 5.38 -0.22
C VAL A 122 4.01 6.07 -0.92
N SER A 123 4.91 6.68 -0.14
CA SER A 123 6.07 7.41 -0.68
C SER A 123 7.17 6.49 -1.23
N HIS A 124 7.39 5.33 -0.62
CA HIS A 124 8.60 4.51 -0.89
C HIS A 124 8.33 3.14 -1.50
N LYS A 125 7.08 2.70 -1.69
CA LYS A 125 6.77 1.35 -2.24
C LYS A 125 7.46 1.06 -3.58
N GLY A 126 7.61 2.06 -4.44
CA GLY A 126 8.26 1.92 -5.75
C GLY A 126 9.78 2.17 -5.73
N SER A 127 10.33 2.57 -4.58
CA SER A 127 11.74 2.96 -4.49
C SER A 127 12.64 1.72 -4.36
N PRO A 128 13.88 1.78 -4.89
CA PRO A 128 14.90 0.76 -4.65
C PRO A 128 15.16 0.56 -3.16
N PHE A 129 15.36 -0.69 -2.76
CA PHE A 129 15.55 -1.06 -1.36
C PHE A 129 16.66 -0.29 -0.61
N PRO A 130 17.84 0.02 -1.20
CA PRO A 130 18.87 0.81 -0.51
C PRO A 130 18.36 2.19 -0.07
N ILE A 131 17.62 2.88 -0.95
CA ILE A 131 17.05 4.20 -0.65
C ILE A 131 16.01 4.10 0.46
N VAL A 132 15.23 3.02 0.48
CA VAL A 132 14.23 2.79 1.53
C VAL A 132 14.89 2.52 2.87
N ALA A 133 15.99 1.78 2.92
CA ALA A 133 16.73 1.54 4.15
C ALA A 133 17.28 2.84 4.76
N GLU A 134 17.84 3.73 3.93
CA GLU A 134 18.29 5.06 4.35
C GLU A 134 17.12 5.92 4.87
N ALA A 135 15.99 5.94 4.14
CA ALA A 135 14.81 6.69 4.55
C ALA A 135 14.20 6.18 5.86
N ILE A 136 14.21 4.86 6.11
CA ILE A 136 13.76 4.28 7.39
C ILE A 136 14.65 4.76 8.54
N GLN A 137 15.96 4.81 8.32
CA GLN A 137 16.92 5.26 9.32
C GLN A 137 16.69 6.73 9.68
N GLU A 138 16.55 7.60 8.67
CA GLU A 138 16.24 9.02 8.86
C GLU A 138 14.92 9.22 9.60
N GLU A 139 13.86 8.49 9.21
CA GLU A 139 12.55 8.60 9.88
C GLU A 139 12.65 8.17 11.35
N LEU A 140 13.40 7.11 11.65
CA LEU A 140 13.62 6.63 13.02
C LEU A 140 14.38 7.64 13.89
N GLU A 141 15.39 8.31 13.34
CA GLU A 141 16.13 9.38 14.01
C GLU A 141 15.24 10.60 14.29
N HIS A 142 14.46 11.03 13.30
CA HIS A 142 13.48 12.10 13.47
C HIS A 142 12.46 11.77 14.56
N TYR A 143 11.96 10.53 14.62
CA TYR A 143 11.06 10.09 15.70
C TYR A 143 11.71 10.11 17.07
N LYS A 144 12.96 9.65 17.21
CA LYS A 144 13.69 9.67 18.50
C LYS A 144 13.84 11.09 19.02
N ASN A 145 14.27 12.02 18.16
CA ASN A 145 14.41 13.43 18.51
C ASN A 145 13.06 14.03 18.95
N SER A 146 11.99 13.75 18.19
CA SER A 146 10.64 14.22 18.52
C SER A 146 10.13 13.65 19.85
N GLU A 147 10.40 12.37 20.14
CA GLU A 147 10.01 11.75 21.41
C GLU A 147 10.76 12.37 22.60
N GLU A 148 12.04 12.67 22.44
CA GLU A 148 12.85 13.37 23.45
C GLU A 148 12.33 14.77 23.73
N GLU A 149 11.93 15.52 22.70
CA GLU A 149 11.31 16.84 22.86
C GLU A 149 9.98 16.77 23.61
N VAL A 150 9.11 15.82 23.24
CA VAL A 150 7.84 15.60 23.96
C VAL A 150 8.09 15.19 25.40
N LYS A 151 9.09 14.34 25.68
CA LYS A 151 9.50 13.96 27.04
C LYS A 151 9.98 15.19 27.83
N LYS A 152 10.81 16.05 27.24
CA LYS A 152 11.29 17.30 27.86
C LYS A 152 10.15 18.26 28.17
N LEU A 153 9.25 18.49 27.21
CA LEU A 153 8.07 19.34 27.40
C LEU A 153 7.16 18.78 28.50
N LYS A 154 6.91 17.47 28.51
CA LYS A 154 6.13 16.80 29.56
C LYS A 154 6.78 16.97 30.93
N ALA A 155 8.10 16.80 31.05
CA ALA A 155 8.81 17.01 32.31
C ALA A 155 8.69 18.46 32.81
N SER A 156 8.81 19.44 31.90
CA SER A 156 8.63 20.86 32.22
C SER A 156 7.18 21.17 32.67
N MET A 157 6.18 20.62 31.98
CA MET A 157 4.76 20.80 32.34
C MET A 157 4.35 20.12 33.65
N VAL A 158 4.96 18.97 33.96
CA VAL A 158 4.79 18.31 35.28
C VAL A 158 5.35 19.18 36.39
N SER A 159 6.47 19.90 36.17
CA SER A 159 6.97 20.87 37.16
C SER A 159 6.04 22.07 37.35
N LEU A 160 5.22 22.39 36.34
CA LEU A 160 4.22 23.48 36.35
C LEU A 160 2.81 23.03 36.81
N GLY A 161 2.62 21.75 37.19
CA GLY A 161 1.36 21.24 37.73
C GLY A 161 0.21 21.05 36.73
N VAL A 162 0.47 21.10 35.41
CA VAL A 162 -0.58 20.98 34.38
C VAL A 162 -0.66 19.55 33.85
N ARG A 163 -1.82 18.88 34.02
CA ARG A 163 -2.06 17.55 33.42
C ARG A 163 -2.41 17.68 31.94
N CYS A 164 -1.57 17.14 31.07
CA CYS A 164 -1.84 17.07 29.63
C CYS A 164 -2.29 15.64 29.25
N GLN A 165 -3.45 15.50 28.60
CA GLN A 165 -3.89 14.24 27.99
C GLN A 165 -3.23 14.10 26.61
N THR A 166 -2.12 13.37 26.52
CA THR A 166 -1.48 13.02 25.24
C THR A 166 -1.61 11.51 24.99
N SER A 167 -2.68 11.09 24.32
CA SER A 167 -3.00 9.65 24.11
C SER A 167 -3.10 9.17 22.65
N MET A 168 -2.74 9.97 21.62
CA MET A 168 -3.07 9.56 20.23
C MET A 168 -1.95 9.46 19.19
N LEU A 169 -0.69 9.83 19.47
CA LEU A 169 0.35 9.82 18.43
C LEU A 169 1.24 8.56 18.39
N ALA A 170 1.33 7.79 19.47
CA ALA A 170 2.27 6.66 19.56
C ALA A 170 1.77 5.35 18.93
N ALA A 171 0.45 5.15 18.82
CA ALA A 171 -0.13 3.84 18.49
C ALA A 171 -0.07 3.47 16.99
N GLY A 172 -0.10 4.46 16.10
CA GLY A 172 -0.15 4.22 14.64
C GLY A 172 1.20 3.85 14.01
N VAL A 173 2.32 4.26 14.64
CA VAL A 173 3.68 4.06 14.10
C VAL A 173 4.32 2.78 14.67
N GLN A 174 4.00 2.43 15.93
CA GLN A 174 4.47 1.19 16.56
C GLN A 174 4.03 -0.11 15.84
N SER A 175 3.02 -0.05 14.98
CA SER A 175 2.54 -1.21 14.23
C SER A 175 3.32 -1.50 12.96
N SER A 176 3.97 -0.51 12.32
CA SER A 176 4.60 -0.65 10.99
C SER A 176 6.13 -0.76 11.07
N VAL A 177 6.75 -0.18 12.11
CA VAL A 177 8.21 -0.24 12.35
C VAL A 177 8.76 -1.69 12.42
N PRO A 178 8.08 -2.68 13.04
CA PRO A 178 8.59 -4.06 13.07
C PRO A 178 8.71 -4.69 11.69
N ALA A 179 7.74 -4.47 10.79
CA ALA A 179 7.80 -4.97 9.41
C ALA A 179 8.89 -4.28 8.59
N LYS A 180 9.03 -2.97 8.76
CA LYS A 180 10.06 -2.15 8.12
C LYS A 180 11.47 -2.60 8.52
N ILE A 181 11.70 -2.89 9.80
CA ILE A 181 12.98 -3.42 10.31
C ILE A 181 13.21 -4.87 9.87
N TYR A 182 12.17 -5.70 9.79
CA TYR A 182 12.30 -7.08 9.31
C TYR A 182 12.70 -7.15 7.83
N LEU A 183 12.24 -6.21 7.01
CA LEU A 183 12.68 -6.09 5.61
C LEU A 183 14.17 -5.74 5.50
N ILE A 184 14.73 -4.99 6.45
CA ILE A 184 16.17 -4.68 6.50
C ILE A 184 17.01 -5.89 6.91
N THR A 185 16.49 -6.74 7.79
CA THR A 185 17.30 -7.77 8.48
C THR A 185 17.18 -9.18 7.89
N LYS A 186 16.04 -9.58 7.32
CA LYS A 186 15.87 -10.93 6.77
C LYS A 186 16.62 -11.23 5.46
N PRO A 187 16.74 -10.33 4.47
CA PRO A 187 17.36 -10.71 3.18
C PRO A 187 18.88 -10.92 3.26
N PHE A 188 19.55 -10.48 4.34
CA PHE A 188 20.99 -10.69 4.55
C PHE A 188 21.34 -11.92 5.37
N LEU A 189 20.35 -12.70 5.82
CA LEU A 189 20.60 -13.89 6.64
C LEU A 189 20.64 -15.20 5.83
N HIS A 190 20.27 -15.18 4.55
CA HIS A 190 20.17 -16.38 3.69
C HIS A 190 20.88 -16.23 2.32
N LEU A 191 21.68 -15.19 2.12
CA LEU A 191 22.78 -15.16 1.14
C LEU A 191 24.11 -15.32 1.86
#